data_AF-A0A239JV08-F1
#
_entry.id   AF-A0A239JV08-F1
#
_cell.length_a   1.000
_cell.length_b   1.000
_cell.length_c   1.000
_cell.angle_alpha   90.00
_cell.angle_beta   90.00
_cell.angle_gamma   90.00
#
_symmetry.space_group_name_H-M   'P 1'
#
loop_
_entity.id
_entity.type
_entity.pdbx_description
1 polymer ?
#
loop_
_entity_poly.entity_id
_entity_poly.type
_entity_poly.pdbx_seq_one_letter_code
_entity_poly.pdbx_strand_id
1 'polypeptide(L)'
;MATVNDIVETCGDISVCQLPGASISNASELQRVLPDGVQVIVIEPPDVSSTHIANSVKQATGADTVIVIEDHAVKDRFGVASNQDSDSIFEALYGQGQNDGGLAVAGIADTLVPSSPAASIPGNDEGFSLGGLSGGALIAVVAMVVIGGTIIEVVHRVRKKNRAGANGMSARRLEKELGEALDGEDGRFLREAIEQLDERARALPQIGPQLTGLRGHISELFVRVRKRGTDQQIRLLQAKYKDTLTKLLKALSDDYYGDIVRNPRFWSNPESRLADVQRAIGSVDSQAVENIMQVNESRDLEFQVALDSLIKSVDEARLSDVYSDREP
;
A
#
# COMPACT_ATOMS: atom_id res chain seq x y z
N MET A 1 -4.23 18.34 -23.06
CA MET A 1 -4.74 17.24 -22.22
C MET A 1 -5.62 16.36 -23.09
N ALA A 2 -5.37 15.06 -23.09
CA ALA A 2 -6.13 14.09 -23.89
C ALA A 2 -7.44 13.72 -23.16
N THR A 3 -8.55 13.68 -23.90
CA THR A 3 -9.80 13.09 -23.39
C THR A 3 -9.72 11.57 -23.41
N VAL A 4 -10.58 10.89 -22.65
CA VAL A 4 -10.64 9.41 -22.65
C VAL A 4 -10.77 8.83 -24.07
N ASN A 5 -11.56 9.46 -24.94
CA ASN A 5 -11.71 9.02 -26.33
C ASN A 5 -10.40 9.17 -27.11
N ASP A 6 -9.67 10.27 -26.92
CA ASP A 6 -8.37 10.48 -27.56
C ASP A 6 -7.35 9.44 -27.09
N ILE A 7 -7.40 9.05 -25.80
CA ILE A 7 -6.55 8.00 -25.23
C ILE A 7 -6.85 6.66 -25.89
N VAL A 8 -8.13 6.28 -26.00
CA VAL A 8 -8.53 5.02 -26.64
C VAL A 8 -8.13 5.00 -28.12
N GLU A 9 -8.35 6.09 -28.85
CA GLU A 9 -7.98 6.20 -30.27
C GLU A 9 -6.46 6.16 -30.48
N THR A 10 -5.70 6.79 -29.58
CA THR A 10 -4.23 6.85 -29.68
C THR A 10 -3.56 5.55 -29.23
N CYS A 11 -4.03 4.98 -28.12
CA CYS A 11 -3.38 3.83 -27.49
C CYS A 11 -3.89 2.49 -28.02
N GLY A 12 -5.15 2.40 -28.45
CA GLY A 12 -5.74 1.15 -28.95
C GLY A 12 -5.37 -0.06 -28.10
N ASP A 13 -4.79 -1.08 -28.74
CA ASP A 13 -4.34 -2.33 -28.11
C ASP A 13 -2.83 -2.35 -27.78
N ILE A 14 -2.16 -1.18 -27.78
CA ILE A 14 -0.72 -1.09 -27.50
C ILE A 14 -0.48 -1.39 -26.01
N SER A 15 0.35 -2.39 -25.72
CA SER A 15 0.63 -2.85 -24.35
C SER A 15 1.28 -1.79 -23.46
N VAL A 16 2.12 -0.92 -24.03
CA VAL A 16 2.70 0.25 -23.33
C VAL A 16 2.54 1.47 -24.23
N CYS A 17 1.58 2.34 -23.89
CA CYS A 17 1.29 3.57 -24.60
C CYS A 17 1.77 4.78 -23.80
N GLN A 18 2.59 5.65 -24.40
CA GLN A 18 3.00 6.91 -23.80
C GLN A 18 2.39 8.07 -24.59
N LEU A 19 1.54 8.87 -23.95
CA LEU A 19 0.97 10.06 -24.57
C LEU A 19 1.98 11.21 -24.60
N PRO A 20 1.84 12.17 -25.53
CA PRO A 20 2.72 13.33 -25.60
C PRO A 20 2.77 14.07 -24.25
N GLY A 21 3.99 14.32 -23.77
CA GLY A 21 4.23 15.01 -22.50
C GLY A 21 4.44 14.11 -21.29
N ALA A 22 4.20 12.80 -21.42
CA ALA A 22 4.37 11.83 -20.35
C ALA A 22 5.38 10.74 -20.74
N SER A 23 6.19 10.28 -19.78
CA SER A 23 7.22 9.29 -20.05
C SER A 23 7.57 8.43 -18.84
N ILE A 24 7.99 7.20 -19.11
CA ILE A 24 8.61 6.30 -18.14
C ILE A 24 10.00 5.90 -18.62
N SER A 25 10.92 5.64 -17.70
CA SER A 25 12.33 5.37 -18.03
C SER A 25 12.58 4.03 -18.73
N ASN A 26 11.67 3.06 -18.59
CA ASN A 26 11.85 1.68 -19.03
C ASN A 26 10.77 1.18 -20.02
N ALA A 27 10.10 2.05 -20.77
CA ALA A 27 8.97 1.68 -21.63
C ALA A 27 9.21 0.46 -22.54
N SER A 28 10.37 0.40 -23.22
CA SER A 28 10.71 -0.71 -24.13
C SER A 28 11.04 -2.02 -23.41
N GLU A 29 11.48 -1.96 -22.16
CA GLU A 29 11.69 -3.15 -21.32
C GLU A 29 10.37 -3.62 -20.74
N LEU A 30 9.54 -2.69 -20.26
CA LEU A 30 8.21 -2.97 -19.74
C LEU A 30 7.35 -3.71 -20.76
N GLN A 31 7.37 -3.28 -22.03
CA GLN A 31 6.65 -3.95 -23.11
C GLN A 31 7.05 -5.42 -23.32
N ARG A 32 8.27 -5.83 -22.92
CA ARG A 32 8.74 -7.21 -23.05
C ARG A 32 8.39 -8.11 -21.87
N VAL A 33 8.10 -7.51 -20.72
CA VAL A 33 7.85 -8.25 -19.46
C VAL A 33 6.38 -8.27 -19.07
N LEU A 34 5.56 -7.40 -19.66
CA LEU A 34 4.12 -7.39 -19.39
C LEU A 34 3.45 -8.68 -19.91
N PRO A 35 2.59 -9.32 -19.10
CA PRO A 35 1.75 -10.42 -19.57
C PRO A 35 0.78 -9.98 -20.67
N ASP A 36 0.35 -10.95 -21.49
CA ASP A 36 -0.74 -10.74 -22.45
C ASP A 36 -2.01 -10.29 -21.71
N GLY A 37 -2.77 -9.38 -22.33
CA GLY A 37 -3.99 -8.81 -21.74
C GLY A 37 -3.74 -7.67 -20.75
N VAL A 38 -2.48 -7.32 -20.45
CA VAL A 38 -2.13 -6.16 -19.63
C VAL A 38 -1.74 -4.97 -20.51
N GLN A 39 -2.35 -3.82 -20.23
CA GLN A 39 -2.07 -2.56 -20.88
C GLN A 39 -1.60 -1.50 -19.87
N VAL A 40 -0.56 -0.77 -20.21
CA VAL A 40 -0.02 0.36 -19.44
C VAL A 40 -0.13 1.63 -20.27
N ILE A 41 -0.74 2.66 -19.71
CA ILE A 41 -0.91 3.96 -20.35
C ILE A 41 -0.25 5.02 -19.49
N VAL A 42 0.68 5.79 -20.07
CA VAL A 42 1.39 6.88 -19.40
C VAL A 42 0.82 8.20 -19.87
N ILE A 43 0.35 9.00 -18.92
CA ILE A 43 -0.33 10.28 -19.15
C ILE A 43 0.24 11.39 -18.26
N GLU A 44 0.10 12.64 -18.69
CA GLU A 44 0.27 13.78 -17.78
C GLU A 44 -0.87 13.79 -16.74
N PRO A 45 -0.72 14.47 -15.60
CA PRO A 45 -1.74 14.52 -14.56
C PRO A 45 -3.10 14.98 -15.12
N PRO A 46 -4.13 14.11 -15.09
CA PRO A 46 -5.44 14.41 -15.68
C PRO A 46 -6.31 15.27 -14.76
N ASP A 47 -7.34 15.90 -15.34
CA ASP A 47 -8.42 16.57 -14.59
C ASP A 47 -9.44 15.57 -14.00
N VAL A 48 -9.48 14.34 -14.52
CA VAL A 48 -10.33 13.24 -14.06
C VAL A 48 -9.49 12.13 -13.43
N SER A 49 -10.07 11.33 -12.54
CA SER A 49 -9.33 10.23 -11.89
C SER A 49 -8.71 9.26 -12.92
N SER A 50 -7.43 8.90 -12.73
CA SER A 50 -6.75 7.88 -13.52
C SER A 50 -7.42 6.50 -13.43
N THR A 51 -8.10 6.19 -12.32
CA THR A 51 -8.94 4.98 -12.20
C THR A 51 -10.16 5.04 -13.12
N HIS A 52 -10.75 6.22 -13.32
CA HIS A 52 -11.85 6.38 -14.27
C HIS A 52 -11.35 6.19 -15.72
N ILE A 53 -10.16 6.71 -16.04
CA ILE A 53 -9.52 6.50 -17.35
C ILE A 53 -9.23 5.01 -17.56
N ALA A 54 -8.61 4.33 -16.58
CA ALA A 54 -8.29 2.91 -16.65
C ALA A 54 -9.54 2.06 -16.93
N ASN A 55 -10.64 2.31 -16.21
CA ASN A 55 -11.91 1.62 -16.42
C ASN A 55 -12.49 1.85 -17.81
N SER A 56 -12.45 3.09 -18.29
CA SER A 56 -13.02 3.45 -19.60
C SER A 56 -12.22 2.83 -20.74
N VAL A 57 -10.89 2.86 -20.66
CA VAL A 57 -10.00 2.20 -21.61
C VAL A 57 -10.22 0.69 -21.60
N LYS A 58 -10.27 0.07 -20.42
CA LYS A 58 -10.51 -1.37 -20.27
C LYS A 58 -11.83 -1.79 -20.94
N GLN A 59 -12.89 -1.02 -20.74
CA GLN A 59 -14.19 -1.27 -21.38
C GLN A 59 -14.15 -1.11 -22.91
N ALA A 60 -13.34 -0.19 -23.42
CA ALA A 60 -13.23 0.07 -24.85
C ALA A 60 -12.33 -0.93 -25.60
N THR A 61 -11.25 -1.39 -24.96
CA THR A 61 -10.22 -2.26 -25.56
C THR A 61 -10.44 -3.75 -25.24
N GLY A 62 -11.15 -4.06 -24.16
CA GLY A 62 -11.31 -5.43 -23.68
C GLY A 62 -10.07 -6.00 -22.98
N ALA A 63 -9.10 -5.15 -22.62
CA ALA A 63 -7.94 -5.58 -21.85
C ALA A 63 -8.34 -6.22 -20.50
N ASP A 64 -7.56 -7.19 -20.03
CA ASP A 64 -7.79 -7.84 -18.73
C ASP A 64 -7.40 -6.91 -17.59
N THR A 65 -6.29 -6.19 -17.75
CA THR A 65 -5.81 -5.21 -16.79
C THR A 65 -5.31 -3.97 -17.51
N VAL A 66 -5.77 -2.79 -17.08
CA VAL A 66 -5.28 -1.49 -17.51
C VAL A 66 -4.68 -0.77 -16.31
N ILE A 67 -3.42 -0.35 -16.44
CA ILE A 67 -2.72 0.48 -15.47
C ILE A 67 -2.45 1.84 -16.13
N VAL A 68 -2.98 2.90 -15.54
CA VAL A 68 -2.71 4.28 -15.93
C VAL A 68 -1.64 4.84 -15.01
N ILE A 69 -0.51 5.25 -15.56
CA ILE A 69 0.57 5.95 -14.88
C ILE A 69 0.40 7.45 -15.14
N GLU A 70 0.14 8.21 -14.10
CA GLU A 70 0.26 9.66 -14.12
C GLU A 70 1.73 10.02 -13.92
N ASP A 71 2.37 10.57 -14.95
CA ASP A 71 3.75 11.06 -14.89
C ASP A 71 3.78 12.35 -14.05
N HIS A 72 4.41 12.28 -12.88
CA HIS A 72 4.60 13.43 -12.00
C HIS A 72 6.08 13.64 -11.76
N ALA A 73 6.52 14.89 -11.78
CA ALA A 73 7.94 15.28 -11.67
C ALA A 73 8.71 14.71 -10.44
N VAL A 74 8.02 14.24 -9.41
CA VAL A 74 8.62 13.69 -8.18
C VAL A 74 8.34 12.20 -8.01
N LYS A 75 7.09 11.78 -8.22
CA LYS A 75 6.64 10.40 -8.02
C LYS A 75 5.34 10.18 -8.78
N ASP A 76 5.36 9.21 -9.67
CA ASP A 76 4.21 8.83 -10.48
C ASP A 76 3.07 8.29 -9.61
N ARG A 77 1.85 8.40 -10.15
CA ARG A 77 0.63 7.88 -9.53
C ARG A 77 -0.02 6.87 -10.44
N PHE A 78 -0.88 6.05 -9.85
CA PHE A 78 -1.50 4.94 -10.55
C PHE A 78 -3.02 5.03 -10.48
N GLY A 79 -3.67 4.68 -11.58
CA GLY A 79 -5.06 4.23 -11.62
C GLY A 79 -5.09 2.82 -12.20
N VAL A 80 -5.89 1.93 -11.62
CA VAL A 80 -5.92 0.52 -12.02
C VAL A 80 -7.35 0.08 -12.30
N ALA A 81 -7.53 -0.68 -13.37
CA ALA A 81 -8.75 -1.43 -13.63
C ALA A 81 -8.37 -2.84 -14.09
N SER A 82 -8.78 -3.87 -13.34
CA SER A 82 -8.46 -5.27 -13.65
C SER A 82 -9.72 -6.15 -13.62
N ASN A 83 -9.70 -7.28 -14.32
CA ASN A 83 -10.66 -8.38 -14.15
C ASN A 83 -10.38 -9.17 -12.86
N GLN A 84 -9.20 -8.98 -12.27
CA GLN A 84 -8.80 -9.51 -10.99
C GLN A 84 -9.06 -8.48 -9.87
N ASP A 85 -8.30 -8.57 -8.78
CA ASP A 85 -8.32 -7.63 -7.69
C ASP A 85 -7.51 -6.36 -8.04
N SER A 86 -8.23 -5.30 -8.42
CA SER A 86 -7.64 -4.01 -8.77
C SER A 86 -6.98 -3.32 -7.57
N ASP A 87 -7.49 -3.58 -6.35
CA ASP A 87 -6.97 -2.97 -5.12
C ASP A 87 -5.64 -3.61 -4.75
N SER A 88 -5.55 -4.94 -4.83
CA SER A 88 -4.28 -5.67 -4.62
C SER A 88 -3.19 -5.23 -5.61
N ILE A 89 -3.53 -5.01 -6.89
CA ILE A 89 -2.57 -4.52 -7.89
C ILE A 89 -2.15 -3.08 -7.57
N PHE A 90 -3.09 -2.22 -7.21
CA PHE A 90 -2.82 -0.84 -6.81
C PHE A 90 -1.87 -0.80 -5.59
N GLU A 91 -2.16 -1.58 -4.55
CA GLU A 91 -1.30 -1.70 -3.36
C GLU A 91 0.10 -2.22 -3.72
N ALA A 92 0.19 -3.24 -4.59
CA ALA A 92 1.47 -3.79 -5.03
C ALA A 92 2.32 -2.75 -5.77
N LEU A 93 1.71 -1.91 -6.62
CA LEU A 93 2.38 -0.80 -7.33
C LEU A 93 2.95 0.23 -6.35
N TYR A 94 2.15 0.72 -5.40
CA TYR A 94 2.63 1.69 -4.41
C TYR A 94 3.65 1.07 -3.45
N GLY A 95 3.49 -0.22 -3.13
CA GLY A 95 4.40 -1.01 -2.29
C GLY A 95 5.81 -1.15 -2.87
N GLN A 96 5.98 -1.00 -4.20
CA GLN A 96 7.31 -0.99 -4.82
C GLN A 96 8.18 0.20 -4.38
N GLY A 97 7.56 1.28 -3.90
CA GLY A 97 8.28 2.48 -3.45
C GLY A 97 9.10 3.16 -4.55
N GLN A 98 8.80 2.89 -5.82
CA GLN A 98 9.48 3.51 -6.97
C GLN A 98 8.90 4.90 -7.23
N ASN A 99 9.76 5.81 -7.72
CA ASN A 99 9.33 7.12 -8.18
C ASN A 99 8.85 7.09 -9.64
N ASP A 100 9.43 6.19 -10.43
CA ASP A 100 9.08 5.95 -11.83
C ASP A 100 8.06 4.81 -11.88
N GLY A 101 6.91 5.08 -12.49
CA GLY A 101 5.79 4.16 -12.55
C GLY A 101 6.09 2.95 -13.42
N GLY A 102 6.92 3.10 -14.45
CA GLY A 102 7.32 1.98 -15.30
C GLY A 102 8.17 0.96 -14.55
N LEU A 103 9.04 1.43 -13.64
CA LEU A 103 9.78 0.55 -12.73
C LEU A 103 8.86 -0.12 -11.69
N ALA A 104 7.82 0.57 -11.21
CA ALA A 104 6.84 -0.02 -10.30
C ALA A 104 6.05 -1.14 -10.97
N VAL A 105 5.56 -0.92 -12.19
CA VAL A 105 4.81 -1.95 -12.94
C VAL A 105 5.71 -3.14 -13.27
N ALA A 106 6.95 -2.90 -13.69
CA ALA A 106 7.90 -3.98 -13.96
C ALA A 106 8.15 -4.86 -12.71
N GLY A 107 8.19 -4.26 -11.52
CA GLY A 107 8.41 -4.98 -10.25
C GLY A 107 7.26 -5.91 -9.85
N ILE A 108 6.07 -5.75 -10.44
CA ILE A 108 4.90 -6.59 -10.16
C ILE A 108 4.41 -7.37 -11.37
N ALA A 109 5.15 -7.37 -12.49
CA ALA A 109 4.69 -7.95 -13.75
C ALA A 109 4.24 -9.43 -13.61
N ASP A 110 4.95 -10.20 -12.79
CA ASP A 110 4.64 -11.62 -12.51
C ASP A 110 3.31 -11.82 -11.77
N THR A 111 2.82 -10.81 -11.03
CA THR A 111 1.54 -10.88 -10.32
C THR A 111 0.37 -10.42 -11.18
N LEU A 112 0.62 -9.91 -12.39
CA LEU A 112 -0.42 -9.43 -13.31
C LEU A 112 -0.96 -10.52 -14.25
N VAL A 113 -0.48 -11.76 -14.10
CA VAL A 113 -0.86 -12.88 -14.97
C VAL A 113 -2.37 -13.18 -14.80
N PRO A 114 -3.16 -13.22 -15.88
CA PRO A 114 -4.58 -13.55 -15.80
C PRO A 114 -4.80 -14.99 -15.34
N SER A 115 -5.65 -15.17 -14.33
CA SER A 115 -6.27 -16.45 -13.99
C SER A 115 -7.08 -16.93 -15.20
N SER A 116 -6.55 -17.89 -15.97
CA SER A 116 -7.30 -18.48 -17.09
C SER A 116 -8.67 -18.97 -16.62
N PRO A 117 -9.76 -18.72 -17.38
CA PRO A 117 -11.05 -19.31 -17.06
C PRO A 117 -10.93 -20.83 -17.09
N ALA A 118 -11.32 -21.47 -16.00
CA ALA A 118 -11.37 -22.93 -15.91
C ALA A 118 -12.18 -23.47 -17.09
N ALA A 119 -11.52 -24.21 -17.98
CA ALA A 119 -12.19 -24.94 -19.03
C ALA A 119 -13.16 -25.93 -18.38
N SER A 120 -14.45 -25.77 -18.66
CA SER A 120 -15.50 -26.71 -18.30
C SER A 120 -15.19 -28.05 -18.97
N ILE A 121 -14.66 -29.02 -18.22
CA ILE A 121 -14.56 -30.40 -18.71
C ILE A 121 -15.95 -31.05 -18.51
N PRO A 122 -16.62 -31.52 -19.58
CA PRO A 122 -17.85 -32.28 -19.44
C PRO A 122 -17.55 -33.61 -18.74
N GLY A 123 -18.44 -34.01 -17.85
CA GLY A 123 -18.28 -35.16 -16.98
C GLY A 123 -17.98 -36.46 -17.72
N ASN A 124 -17.25 -37.33 -17.03
CA ASN A 124 -17.46 -38.75 -17.16
C ASN A 124 -17.32 -39.38 -15.77
N ASP A 125 -18.40 -40.02 -15.37
CA ASP A 125 -18.58 -40.77 -14.16
C ASP A 125 -17.66 -42.00 -14.21
N GLU A 126 -16.83 -42.20 -13.19
CA GLU A 126 -16.54 -43.53 -12.65
C GLU A 126 -15.84 -43.40 -11.29
N GLY A 127 -16.50 -43.97 -10.28
CA GLY A 127 -16.17 -43.79 -8.88
C GLY A 127 -14.89 -44.49 -8.45
N PHE A 128 -14.05 -43.74 -7.75
CA PHE A 128 -13.22 -44.28 -6.68
C PHE A 128 -13.14 -43.23 -5.56
N SER A 129 -13.91 -43.46 -4.50
CA SER A 129 -13.90 -42.66 -3.28
C SER A 129 -13.28 -43.49 -2.18
N LEU A 130 -12.18 -43.00 -1.59
CA LEU A 130 -11.98 -43.08 -0.14
C LEU A 130 -10.88 -42.11 0.34
N GLY A 131 -11.32 -40.98 0.91
CA GLY A 131 -10.62 -40.10 1.87
C GLY A 131 -9.52 -39.20 1.29
N GLY A 132 -9.65 -37.88 1.13
CA GLY A 132 -10.32 -36.91 1.98
C GLY A 132 -9.25 -36.09 2.71
N LEU A 133 -8.79 -34.98 2.10
CA LEU A 133 -8.45 -33.70 2.73
C LEU A 133 -8.00 -32.71 1.65
N SER A 134 -8.88 -31.75 1.43
CA SER A 134 -8.72 -30.51 0.68
C SER A 134 -7.56 -29.65 1.18
N GLY A 135 -6.90 -28.94 0.25
CA GLY A 135 -6.26 -27.66 0.55
C GLY A 135 -4.78 -27.55 0.15
N GLY A 136 -4.56 -26.99 -1.04
CA GLY A 136 -3.52 -25.99 -1.34
C GLY A 136 -2.10 -26.28 -0.87
N ALA A 137 -1.32 -26.91 -1.75
CA ALA A 137 0.11 -27.08 -1.58
C ALA A 137 0.85 -25.73 -1.62
N LEU A 138 1.63 -25.49 -0.56
CA LEU A 138 2.80 -24.63 -0.53
C LEU A 138 3.75 -24.97 -1.69
N ILE A 139 4.13 -23.96 -2.48
CA ILE A 139 5.37 -23.99 -3.26
C ILE A 139 6.19 -22.78 -2.85
N ALA A 140 7.25 -23.07 -2.08
CA ALA A 140 8.37 -22.19 -1.88
C ALA A 140 9.27 -22.24 -3.12
N VAL A 141 9.65 -21.08 -3.67
CA VAL A 141 10.88 -20.95 -4.45
C VAL A 141 11.54 -19.60 -4.15
N VAL A 142 12.60 -19.66 -3.36
CA VAL A 142 13.71 -18.71 -3.38
C VAL A 142 14.51 -18.99 -4.66
N ALA A 143 14.68 -18.00 -5.52
CA ALA A 143 15.65 -18.08 -6.62
C ALA A 143 16.45 -16.78 -6.75
N MET A 144 17.68 -16.88 -6.24
CA MET A 144 18.82 -16.03 -6.50
C MET A 144 19.12 -15.99 -8.01
N VAL A 145 19.32 -14.80 -8.60
CA VAL A 145 20.11 -14.66 -9.82
C VAL A 145 21.10 -13.51 -9.64
N VAL A 146 22.37 -13.88 -9.46
CA VAL A 146 23.54 -13.02 -9.54
C VAL A 146 24.27 -13.38 -10.83
N ILE A 147 24.26 -12.50 -11.84
CA ILE A 147 25.26 -12.28 -12.90
C ILE A 147 24.95 -10.87 -13.45
N GLY A 148 25.78 -9.84 -13.58
CA GLY A 148 27.22 -9.60 -13.50
C GLY A 148 27.51 -8.42 -14.45
N GLY A 149 28.18 -7.34 -14.01
CA GLY A 149 28.52 -6.21 -14.91
C GLY A 149 28.92 -4.90 -14.23
N THR A 150 30.21 -4.78 -13.95
CA THR A 150 30.93 -3.63 -13.37
C THR A 150 30.75 -2.29 -14.10
N ILE A 151 30.06 -1.28 -13.52
CA ILE A 151 30.42 0.18 -13.49
C ILE A 151 29.57 0.96 -12.44
N ILE A 152 29.51 0.53 -11.16
CA ILE A 152 28.69 1.26 -10.14
C ILE A 152 29.51 1.52 -8.88
N GLU A 153 30.53 2.37 -8.94
CA GLU A 153 31.20 2.81 -7.69
C GLU A 153 31.41 4.33 -7.56
N VAL A 154 31.36 5.08 -8.65
CA VAL A 154 31.61 6.55 -8.59
C VAL A 154 30.31 7.35 -8.43
N VAL A 155 29.17 6.89 -8.97
CA VAL A 155 27.89 7.62 -8.91
C VAL A 155 27.21 7.52 -7.53
N HIS A 156 27.43 6.43 -6.80
CA HIS A 156 26.79 6.22 -5.49
C HIS A 156 27.35 7.14 -4.39
N ARG A 157 28.63 7.54 -4.49
CA ARG A 157 29.30 8.35 -3.46
C ARG A 157 28.98 9.85 -3.58
N VAL A 158 28.75 10.35 -4.80
CA VAL A 158 28.38 11.76 -5.03
C VAL A 158 26.90 12.02 -4.73
N ARG A 159 26.00 11.06 -5.02
CA ARG A 159 24.56 11.19 -4.69
C ARG A 159 24.26 11.19 -3.19
N LYS A 160 25.09 10.54 -2.37
CA LYS A 160 24.87 10.47 -0.90
C LYS A 160 25.10 11.81 -0.20
N LYS A 161 25.95 12.71 -0.74
CA LYS A 161 26.23 14.02 -0.14
C LYS A 161 25.20 15.10 -0.49
N ASN A 162 24.52 15.02 -1.63
CA ASN A 162 23.53 16.01 -2.05
C ASN A 162 22.07 15.64 -1.70
N ARG A 163 21.76 14.35 -1.50
CA ARG A 163 20.40 13.89 -1.12
C ARG A 163 20.03 14.13 0.35
N ALA A 164 21.01 14.22 1.24
CA ALA A 164 20.76 14.50 2.65
C ALA A 164 20.24 15.93 2.90
N GLY A 165 20.62 16.90 2.06
CA GLY A 165 20.22 18.31 2.20
C GLY A 165 18.82 18.61 1.67
N ALA A 166 18.42 18.02 0.54
CA ALA A 166 17.11 18.26 -0.08
C ALA A 166 15.96 17.54 0.64
N ASN A 167 16.16 16.27 1.03
CA ASN A 167 15.17 15.53 1.83
C ASN A 167 15.03 16.10 3.26
N GLY A 168 16.10 16.68 3.81
CA GLY A 168 16.03 17.34 5.12
C GLY A 168 15.17 18.60 5.12
N MET A 169 15.11 19.34 4.01
CA MET A 169 14.27 20.54 3.91
C MET A 169 12.79 20.22 3.70
N SER A 170 12.47 19.20 2.87
CA SER A 170 11.07 18.76 2.70
C SER A 170 10.51 18.11 3.96
N ALA A 171 11.31 17.29 4.67
CA ALA A 171 10.92 16.70 5.94
C ALA A 171 10.66 17.76 7.02
N ARG A 172 11.57 18.75 7.17
CA ARG A 172 11.38 19.86 8.12
C ARG A 172 10.16 20.72 7.79
N ARG A 173 9.86 20.91 6.51
CA ARG A 173 8.65 21.62 6.07
C ARG A 173 7.40 20.82 6.42
N LEU A 174 7.39 19.52 6.15
CA LEU A 174 6.29 18.64 6.51
C LEU A 174 6.08 18.62 8.03
N GLU A 175 7.14 18.51 8.82
CA GLU A 175 7.07 18.56 10.29
C GLU A 175 6.48 19.88 10.80
N LYS A 176 6.87 21.01 10.19
CA LYS A 176 6.30 22.31 10.53
C LYS A 176 4.80 22.39 10.18
N GLU A 177 4.43 22.03 8.96
CA GLU A 177 3.03 22.06 8.49
C GLU A 177 2.17 21.07 9.28
N LEU A 178 2.72 19.92 9.67
CA LEU A 178 2.07 18.94 10.53
C LEU A 178 1.85 19.50 11.94
N GLY A 179 2.83 20.24 12.49
CA GLY A 179 2.69 20.92 13.77
C GLY A 179 1.52 21.92 13.77
N GLU A 180 1.30 22.62 12.66
CA GLU A 180 0.18 23.54 12.47
C GLU A 180 -1.16 22.80 12.24
N ALA A 181 -1.14 21.61 11.63
CA ALA A 181 -2.31 20.77 11.43
C ALA A 181 -2.76 20.02 12.69
N LEU A 182 -1.82 19.72 13.59
CA LEU A 182 -2.01 18.98 14.83
C LEU A 182 -2.03 19.90 16.07
N ASP A 183 -2.77 21.00 15.98
CA ASP A 183 -3.09 21.83 17.12
C ASP A 183 -4.18 21.17 18.01
N GLY A 184 -4.25 21.59 19.27
CA GLY A 184 -5.21 21.06 20.26
C GLY A 184 -4.69 19.87 21.07
N GLU A 185 -5.56 19.34 21.95
CA GLU A 185 -5.22 18.23 22.85
C GLU A 185 -4.97 16.92 22.09
N ASP A 186 -5.87 16.54 21.19
CA ASP A 186 -5.71 15.33 20.38
C ASP A 186 -4.57 15.48 19.37
N GLY A 187 -4.32 16.69 18.86
CA GLY A 187 -3.17 16.99 18.01
C GLY A 187 -1.81 16.77 18.71
N ARG A 188 -1.69 17.10 20.01
CA ARG A 188 -0.47 16.77 20.78
C ARG A 188 -0.26 15.26 20.87
N PHE A 189 -1.30 14.52 21.24
CA PHE A 189 -1.23 13.07 21.30
C PHE A 189 -0.81 12.46 19.96
N LEU A 190 -1.39 12.93 18.85
CA LEU A 190 -1.05 12.42 17.52
C LEU A 190 0.40 12.69 17.12
N ARG A 191 0.95 13.85 17.49
CA ARG A 191 2.38 14.13 17.26
C ARG A 191 3.27 13.14 18.00
N GLU A 192 2.99 12.92 19.28
CA GLU A 192 3.71 11.94 20.10
C GLU A 192 3.55 10.52 19.55
N ALA A 193 2.36 10.17 19.06
CA ALA A 193 2.11 8.87 18.45
C ALA A 193 2.88 8.67 17.13
N ILE A 194 2.95 9.70 16.28
CA ILE A 194 3.71 9.68 15.03
C ILE A 194 5.23 9.57 15.31
N GLU A 195 5.72 10.22 16.36
CA GLU A 195 7.11 10.08 16.82
C GLU A 195 7.39 8.67 17.35
N GLN A 196 6.49 8.12 18.16
CA GLN A 196 6.59 6.73 18.62
C GLN A 196 6.59 5.72 17.46
N LEU A 197 5.80 5.95 16.40
CA LEU A 197 5.87 5.10 15.20
C LEU A 197 7.26 5.13 14.54
N ASP A 198 7.93 6.28 14.51
CA ASP A 198 9.30 6.41 14.00
C ASP A 198 10.32 5.67 14.89
N GLU A 199 10.19 5.77 16.20
CA GLU A 199 11.01 5.04 17.15
C GLU A 199 10.82 3.52 17.00
N ARG A 200 9.57 3.06 16.89
CA ARG A 200 9.22 1.65 16.65
C ARG A 200 9.73 1.16 15.30
N ALA A 201 9.67 2.00 14.26
CA ALA A 201 10.20 1.67 12.96
C ALA A 201 11.71 1.40 12.99
N ARG A 202 12.46 2.14 13.81
CA ARG A 202 13.90 1.91 14.05
C ARG A 202 14.17 0.68 14.92
N ALA A 203 13.31 0.42 15.91
CA ALA A 203 13.47 -0.69 16.84
C ALA A 203 13.07 -2.06 16.27
N LEU A 204 12.17 -2.09 15.27
CA LEU A 204 11.60 -3.32 14.69
C LEU A 204 11.90 -3.40 13.17
N PRO A 205 13.12 -3.81 12.77
CA PRO A 205 13.56 -3.80 11.37
C PRO A 205 12.64 -4.56 10.41
N GLN A 206 11.98 -5.62 10.88
CA GLN A 206 11.08 -6.46 10.09
C GLN A 206 9.80 -5.75 9.62
N ILE A 207 9.34 -4.73 10.36
CA ILE A 207 8.15 -3.94 10.02
C ILE A 207 8.46 -2.44 9.88
N GLY A 208 9.73 -2.06 10.07
CA GLY A 208 10.19 -0.68 10.02
C GLY A 208 9.80 0.07 8.73
N PRO A 209 9.93 -0.53 7.54
CA PRO A 209 9.46 0.09 6.30
C PRO A 209 7.96 0.38 6.29
N GLN A 210 7.12 -0.55 6.78
CA GLN A 210 5.66 -0.37 6.86
C GLN A 210 5.30 0.76 7.83
N LEU A 211 5.93 0.79 9.01
CA LEU A 211 5.71 1.85 10.00
C LEU A 211 6.18 3.23 9.50
N THR A 212 7.27 3.25 8.73
CA THR A 212 7.77 4.49 8.09
C THR A 212 6.80 5.00 7.04
N GLY A 213 6.22 4.10 6.21
CA GLY A 213 5.18 4.43 5.25
C GLY A 213 3.94 5.00 5.94
N LEU A 214 3.42 4.29 6.94
CA LEU A 214 2.28 4.70 7.75
C LEU A 214 2.46 6.09 8.38
N ARG A 215 3.61 6.31 9.01
CA ARG A 215 3.98 7.62 9.57
C ARG A 215 3.89 8.72 8.50
N GLY A 216 4.43 8.45 7.30
CA GLY A 216 4.42 9.35 6.17
C GLY A 216 3.00 9.69 5.69
N HIS A 217 2.17 8.68 5.46
CA HIS A 217 0.80 8.87 4.99
C HIS A 217 -0.08 9.57 6.02
N ILE A 218 0.01 9.24 7.31
CA ILE A 218 -0.72 9.96 8.36
C ILE A 218 -0.29 11.44 8.41
N SER A 219 1.01 11.71 8.32
CA SER A 219 1.53 13.09 8.33
C SER A 219 0.99 13.89 7.13
N GLU A 220 1.04 13.30 5.94
CA GLU A 220 0.53 13.93 4.72
C GLU A 220 -0.98 14.15 4.77
N LEU A 221 -1.74 13.19 5.29
CA LEU A 221 -3.18 13.28 5.47
C LEU A 221 -3.56 14.51 6.30
N PHE A 222 -2.97 14.69 7.48
CA PHE A 222 -3.28 15.82 8.34
C PHE A 222 -2.90 17.16 7.71
N VAL A 223 -1.76 17.23 7.01
CA VAL A 223 -1.36 18.43 6.27
C VAL A 223 -2.36 18.78 5.16
N ARG A 224 -2.88 17.78 4.43
CA ARG A 224 -3.85 18.00 3.36
C ARG A 224 -5.22 18.39 3.89
N VAL A 225 -5.70 17.71 4.92
CA VAL A 225 -7.00 18.02 5.55
C VAL A 225 -6.95 19.42 6.15
N ARG A 226 -5.81 19.85 6.71
CA ARG A 226 -5.64 21.24 7.17
C ARG A 226 -5.79 22.27 6.05
N LYS A 227 -5.34 21.96 4.84
CA LYS A 227 -5.36 22.88 3.69
C LYS A 227 -6.70 22.91 2.95
N ARG A 228 -7.41 21.78 2.90
CA ARG A 228 -8.60 21.60 2.05
C ARG A 228 -9.88 21.25 2.80
N GLY A 229 -9.75 20.69 4.01
CA GLY A 229 -10.87 20.32 4.84
C GLY A 229 -11.31 21.44 5.78
N THR A 230 -12.41 21.18 6.47
CA THR A 230 -12.96 22.05 7.53
C THR A 230 -12.32 21.76 8.88
N ASP A 231 -12.35 22.73 9.80
CA ASP A 231 -11.88 22.52 11.18
C ASP A 231 -12.63 21.37 11.90
N GLN A 232 -13.90 21.14 11.54
CA GLN A 232 -14.68 20.02 12.07
C GLN A 232 -14.16 18.67 11.55
N GLN A 233 -13.85 18.58 10.25
CA GLN A 233 -13.24 17.38 9.65
C GLN A 233 -11.87 17.10 10.29
N ILE A 234 -11.05 18.12 10.54
CA ILE A 234 -9.76 17.96 11.23
C ILE A 234 -9.97 17.39 12.63
N ARG A 235 -10.88 17.94 13.44
CA ARG A 235 -11.14 17.45 14.81
C ARG A 235 -11.66 16.02 14.83
N LEU A 236 -12.60 15.69 13.93
CA LEU A 236 -13.13 14.33 13.80
C LEU A 236 -12.02 13.35 13.42
N LEU A 237 -11.20 13.72 12.45
CA LEU A 237 -10.05 12.93 12.01
C LEU A 237 -9.03 12.74 13.14
N GLN A 238 -8.73 13.79 13.90
CA GLN A 238 -7.83 13.72 15.04
C GLN A 238 -8.34 12.72 16.10
N ALA A 239 -9.61 12.81 16.49
CA ALA A 239 -10.21 11.91 17.47
C ALA A 239 -10.18 10.44 16.99
N LYS A 240 -10.44 10.21 15.70
CA LYS A 240 -10.41 8.86 15.10
C LYS A 240 -9.00 8.28 15.06
N TYR A 241 -8.02 9.03 14.54
CA TYR A 241 -6.63 8.54 14.50
C TYR A 241 -6.01 8.44 15.89
N LYS A 242 -6.46 9.22 16.88
CA LYS A 242 -6.04 9.05 18.28
C LYS A 242 -6.42 7.66 18.79
N ASP A 243 -7.66 7.23 18.60
CA ASP A 243 -8.11 5.89 19.00
C ASP A 243 -7.35 4.79 18.23
N THR A 244 -7.25 4.93 16.90
CA THR A 244 -6.53 3.97 16.05
C THR A 244 -5.06 3.83 16.44
N LEU A 245 -4.34 4.95 16.59
CA LEU A 245 -2.92 4.92 16.94
C LEU A 245 -2.69 4.47 18.37
N THR A 246 -3.59 4.76 19.32
CA THR A 246 -3.52 4.20 20.68
C THR A 246 -3.52 2.68 20.64
N LYS A 247 -4.45 2.09 19.89
CA LYS A 247 -4.57 0.63 19.75
C LYS A 247 -3.36 0.03 19.03
N LEU A 248 -2.94 0.67 17.94
CA LEU A 248 -1.79 0.20 17.16
C LEU A 248 -0.49 0.26 17.97
N LEU A 249 -0.24 1.35 18.69
CA LEU A 249 0.96 1.49 19.55
C LEU A 249 0.95 0.51 20.72
N LYS A 250 -0.22 0.20 21.28
CA LYS A 250 -0.35 -0.88 22.28
C LYS A 250 0.05 -2.23 21.68
N ALA A 251 -0.38 -2.54 20.46
CA ALA A 251 0.01 -3.75 19.76
C ALA A 251 1.52 -3.77 19.45
N LEU A 252 2.09 -2.64 19.03
CA LEU A 252 3.52 -2.49 18.73
C LEU A 252 4.43 -2.39 19.96
N SER A 253 3.87 -2.45 21.16
CA SER A 253 4.63 -2.32 22.41
C SER A 253 5.67 -3.42 22.57
N ASP A 254 6.71 -3.13 23.36
CA ASP A 254 7.73 -4.13 23.70
C ASP A 254 7.15 -5.31 24.50
N ASP A 255 6.03 -5.10 25.19
CA ASP A 255 5.35 -6.10 26.00
C ASP A 255 4.46 -7.05 25.17
N TYR A 256 4.08 -6.65 23.95
CA TYR A 256 3.29 -7.50 23.05
C TYR A 256 4.11 -7.92 21.82
N TYR A 257 4.17 -7.09 20.77
CA TYR A 257 4.89 -7.45 19.54
C TYR A 257 6.37 -7.71 19.80
N GLY A 258 7.02 -6.85 20.59
CA GLY A 258 8.43 -7.02 20.95
C GLY A 258 8.70 -8.29 21.75
N ASP A 259 7.77 -8.70 22.62
CA ASP A 259 7.92 -9.91 23.42
C ASP A 259 7.64 -11.18 22.59
N ILE A 260 6.62 -11.17 21.73
CA ILE A 260 6.33 -12.28 20.82
C ILE A 260 7.55 -12.56 19.92
N VAL A 261 8.20 -11.51 19.41
CA VAL A 261 9.41 -11.64 18.57
C VAL A 261 10.59 -12.21 19.37
N ARG A 262 10.82 -11.74 20.60
CA ARG A 262 11.96 -12.17 21.43
C ARG A 262 11.78 -13.54 22.07
N ASN A 263 10.54 -13.87 22.42
CA ASN A 263 10.18 -15.01 23.24
C ASN A 263 8.99 -15.82 22.66
N PRO A 264 9.04 -16.27 21.40
CA PRO A 264 7.87 -16.86 20.72
C PRO A 264 7.31 -18.10 21.44
N ARG A 265 8.13 -18.84 22.18
CA ARG A 265 7.73 -20.03 22.96
C ARG A 265 6.77 -19.74 24.12
N PHE A 266 6.64 -18.49 24.57
CA PHE A 266 5.73 -18.10 25.65
C PHE A 266 4.36 -17.65 25.14
N TRP A 267 4.18 -17.63 23.82
CA TRP A 267 2.98 -17.15 23.16
C TRP A 267 2.29 -18.27 22.39
N SER A 268 0.96 -18.30 22.44
CA SER A 268 0.17 -19.16 21.57
C SER A 268 0.10 -18.56 20.17
N ASN A 269 0.35 -19.37 19.15
CA ASN A 269 0.31 -18.99 17.73
C ASN A 269 1.08 -17.67 17.42
N PRO A 270 2.38 -17.57 17.78
CA PRO A 270 3.14 -16.33 17.68
C PRO A 270 3.17 -15.78 16.26
N GLU A 271 3.30 -16.64 15.25
CA GLU A 271 3.30 -16.24 13.84
C GLU A 271 1.98 -15.58 13.42
N SER A 272 0.84 -16.18 13.81
CA SER A 272 -0.48 -15.60 13.53
C SER A 272 -0.62 -14.22 14.17
N ARG A 273 -0.21 -14.08 15.43
CA ARG A 273 -0.30 -12.80 16.15
C ARG A 273 0.56 -11.71 15.52
N LEU A 274 1.77 -12.05 15.07
CA LEU A 274 2.63 -11.11 14.34
C LEU A 274 2.01 -10.71 13.00
N ALA A 275 1.44 -11.67 12.27
CA ALA A 275 0.75 -11.41 11.01
C ALA A 275 -0.50 -10.53 11.20
N ASP A 276 -1.23 -10.69 12.30
CA ASP A 276 -2.40 -9.86 12.63
C ASP A 276 -2.00 -8.40 12.88
N VAL A 277 -0.90 -8.17 13.59
CA VAL A 277 -0.35 -6.82 13.78
C VAL A 277 0.10 -6.22 12.45
N GLN A 278 0.80 -6.98 11.61
CA GLN A 278 1.23 -6.53 10.28
C GLN A 278 0.05 -6.17 9.37
N ARG A 279 -1.00 -7.00 9.37
CA ARG A 279 -2.24 -6.73 8.63
C ARG A 279 -2.95 -5.48 9.12
N ALA A 280 -2.95 -5.26 10.44
CA ALA A 280 -3.51 -4.03 11.01
C ALA A 280 -2.70 -2.78 10.61
N ILE A 281 -1.37 -2.85 10.60
CA ILE A 281 -0.53 -1.75 10.08
C ILE A 281 -0.90 -1.45 8.63
N GLY A 282 -0.95 -2.47 7.77
CA GLY A 282 -1.32 -2.33 6.36
C GLY A 282 -2.71 -1.72 6.17
N SER A 283 -3.70 -2.20 6.91
CA SER A 283 -5.08 -1.69 6.83
C SER A 283 -5.19 -0.21 7.25
N VAL A 284 -4.50 0.19 8.33
CA VAL A 284 -4.48 1.62 8.74
C VAL A 284 -3.74 2.47 7.72
N ASP A 285 -2.70 1.94 7.09
CA ASP A 285 -1.95 2.64 6.03
C ASP A 285 -2.81 2.86 4.78
N SER A 286 -3.44 1.80 4.26
CA SER A 286 -4.37 1.88 3.12
C SER A 286 -5.51 2.85 3.42
N GLN A 287 -6.07 2.83 4.65
CA GLN A 287 -7.10 3.79 5.06
C GLN A 287 -6.57 5.24 5.08
N ALA A 288 -5.33 5.47 5.49
CA ALA A 288 -4.74 6.81 5.45
C ALA A 288 -4.58 7.32 4.02
N VAL A 289 -4.17 6.44 3.09
CA VAL A 289 -4.09 6.75 1.66
C VAL A 289 -5.48 7.04 1.09
N GLU A 290 -6.48 6.22 1.40
CA GLU A 290 -7.86 6.43 0.94
C GLU A 290 -8.43 7.77 1.42
N ASN A 291 -8.22 8.10 2.70
CA ASN A 291 -8.58 9.41 3.25
C ASN A 291 -7.85 10.56 2.53
N ILE A 292 -6.59 10.38 2.14
CA ILE A 292 -5.86 11.37 1.33
C ILE A 292 -6.55 11.56 -0.03
N MET A 293 -6.96 10.46 -0.68
CA MET A 293 -7.68 10.54 -1.97
C MET A 293 -9.00 11.30 -1.82
N GLN A 294 -9.80 10.94 -0.83
CA GLN A 294 -11.09 11.61 -0.54
C GLN A 294 -10.90 13.12 -0.31
N VAL A 295 -9.86 13.52 0.44
CA VAL A 295 -9.54 14.94 0.68
C VAL A 295 -9.08 15.66 -0.59
N ASN A 296 -8.38 14.98 -1.50
CA ASN A 296 -8.01 15.56 -2.79
C ASN A 296 -9.24 15.75 -3.69
N GLU A 297 -10.15 14.79 -3.65
CA GLU A 297 -11.42 14.80 -4.39
C GLU A 297 -12.47 15.74 -3.76
N SER A 298 -12.14 16.36 -2.61
CA SER A 298 -13.07 17.20 -1.84
C SER A 298 -14.36 16.45 -1.45
N ARG A 299 -14.25 15.13 -1.26
CA ARG A 299 -15.29 14.26 -0.74
C ARG A 299 -15.27 14.28 0.79
N ASP A 300 -16.39 13.88 1.38
CA ASP A 300 -16.44 13.63 2.82
C ASP A 300 -15.54 12.47 3.21
N LEU A 301 -14.93 12.58 4.39
CA LEU A 301 -14.07 11.55 4.96
C LEU A 301 -14.91 10.37 5.45
N GLU A 302 -14.72 9.21 4.84
CA GLU A 302 -15.40 7.97 5.21
C GLU A 302 -14.51 7.15 6.14
N PHE A 303 -14.94 7.01 7.39
CA PHE A 303 -14.20 6.26 8.40
C PHE A 303 -14.62 4.79 8.41
N GLN A 304 -13.89 3.95 7.71
CA GLN A 304 -14.02 2.50 7.86
C GLN A 304 -13.57 2.06 9.27
N VAL A 305 -14.37 1.21 9.92
CA VAL A 305 -14.08 0.67 11.27
C VAL A 305 -13.09 -0.49 11.12
N ALA A 306 -11.79 -0.19 11.11
CA ALA A 306 -10.78 -1.16 10.67
C ALA A 306 -10.08 -1.97 11.78
N LEU A 307 -10.32 -1.72 13.08
CA LEU A 307 -9.47 -2.29 14.15
C LEU A 307 -10.13 -3.25 15.14
N ASP A 308 -11.39 -3.64 14.97
CA ASP A 308 -12.08 -4.51 15.94
C ASP A 308 -11.42 -5.90 16.07
N SER A 309 -10.84 -6.43 14.99
CA SER A 309 -10.09 -7.70 15.02
C SER A 309 -8.76 -7.61 15.76
N LEU A 310 -8.11 -6.43 15.79
CA LEU A 310 -6.82 -6.27 16.48
C LEU A 310 -7.02 -6.24 18.00
N ILE A 311 -8.08 -5.58 18.46
CA ILE A 311 -8.38 -5.39 19.89
C ILE A 311 -8.59 -6.73 20.58
N LYS A 312 -9.36 -7.65 19.95
CA LYS A 312 -9.62 -8.98 20.51
C LYS A 312 -8.32 -9.74 20.76
N SER A 313 -7.40 -9.75 19.79
CA SER A 313 -6.12 -10.46 19.92
C SER A 313 -5.19 -9.90 21.01
N VAL A 314 -5.21 -8.58 21.20
CA VAL A 314 -4.37 -7.85 22.17
C VAL A 314 -4.97 -7.88 23.58
N ASP A 315 -6.29 -7.93 23.71
CA ASP A 315 -6.97 -8.03 25.01
C ASP A 315 -7.05 -9.48 25.52
N GLU A 316 -7.17 -10.49 24.65
CA GLU A 316 -7.02 -11.92 25.00
C GLU A 316 -5.59 -12.27 25.49
N ALA A 317 -4.60 -11.41 25.21
CA ALA A 317 -3.24 -11.55 25.72
C ALA A 317 -3.07 -11.05 27.17
N ARG A 318 -4.09 -10.45 27.77
CA ARG A 318 -4.10 -10.08 29.19
C ARG A 318 -4.77 -11.18 30.02
N LEU A 319 -4.29 -11.34 31.25
CA LEU A 319 -4.67 -12.35 32.25
C LEU A 319 -6.17 -12.46 32.60
N SER A 320 -7.08 -11.75 31.93
CA SER A 320 -8.51 -11.73 32.26
C SER A 320 -9.25 -13.04 31.99
N ASP A 321 -8.67 -13.98 31.23
CA ASP A 321 -9.26 -15.31 30.99
C ASP A 321 -8.82 -16.38 32.01
N VAL A 322 -7.99 -16.03 32.99
CA VAL A 322 -7.62 -16.96 34.08
C VAL A 322 -8.64 -16.94 35.24
N TYR A 323 -9.60 -16.01 35.22
CA TYR A 323 -10.62 -15.86 36.26
C TYR A 323 -12.04 -15.68 35.70
N SER A 324 -12.38 -16.40 34.64
CA SER A 324 -13.76 -16.65 34.27
C SER A 324 -14.08 -18.09 34.66
N ASP A 325 -15.09 -18.28 35.50
CA ASP A 325 -15.61 -19.57 36.00
C ASP A 325 -14.97 -20.12 37.29
N ARG A 326 -15.13 -19.37 38.37
CA ARG A 326 -15.54 -19.98 39.65
C ARG A 326 -16.92 -19.44 40.02
N GLU A 327 -17.95 -20.12 39.54
CA GLU A 327 -19.27 -20.01 40.17
C GLU A 327 -19.21 -20.67 41.58
N PRO A 328 -19.91 -20.11 42.58
CA PRO A 328 -19.96 -20.64 43.95
C PRO A 328 -20.74 -21.95 44.09
#